data_AF-A0A9D4M1G4-F1
#
_entry.id   AF-A0A9D4M1G4-F1
#
_cell.length_a   1.000
_cell.length_b   1.000
_cell.length_c   1.000
_cell.angle_alpha   90.00
_cell.angle_beta   90.00
_cell.angle_gamma   90.00
#
_symmetry.space_group_name_H-M   'P 1'
#
loop_
_entity.id
_entity.type
_entity.pdbx_description
1 polymer ?
#
loop_
_entity_poly.entity_id
_entity_poly.type
_entity_poly.pdbx_seq_one_letter_code
_entity_poly.pdbx_strand_id
1 'polypeptide(L)'
;MNWSMTFMRNVDNFFPYGTLERRAEVPIRNYSAIFDQKTKLLLGLLKIAITPNRREQYVEELHHAGLEVDIYGGRGIKELHLPRFRTEAAKKTLDRYKFYLSFENINCEDYVSEKLFSMETYMVHPNNVVMPE
;
A
#
# COMPACT_ATOMS: atom_id res chain seq x y z
N MET A 1 19.96 -16.50 -23.80
CA MET A 1 19.43 -16.77 -22.45
C MET A 1 20.06 -15.75 -21.52
N ASN A 2 19.29 -14.76 -21.10
CA ASN A 2 19.72 -13.76 -20.13
C ASN A 2 19.40 -14.27 -18.73
N TRP A 3 20.39 -14.35 -17.84
CA TRP A 3 20.23 -14.91 -16.47
C TRP A 3 19.74 -13.87 -15.44
N SER A 4 19.00 -12.85 -15.88
CA SER A 4 18.49 -11.79 -15.02
C SER A 4 17.09 -12.12 -14.54
N MET A 5 16.90 -12.21 -13.22
CA MET A 5 15.59 -12.35 -12.58
C MET A 5 15.15 -10.98 -12.06
N THR A 6 14.04 -10.45 -12.57
CA THR A 6 13.60 -9.08 -12.27
C THR A 6 12.09 -8.89 -12.48
N PHE A 7 11.55 -7.77 -12.01
CA PHE A 7 10.14 -7.38 -12.15
C PHE A 7 9.77 -6.89 -13.56
N MET A 8 10.72 -6.78 -14.49
CA MET A 8 10.42 -6.38 -15.88
C MET A 8 9.72 -7.52 -16.61
N ARG A 9 8.61 -7.22 -17.31
CA ARG A 9 7.80 -8.25 -17.99
C ARG A 9 8.46 -8.80 -19.26
N ASN A 10 9.48 -8.12 -19.77
CA ASN A 10 10.17 -8.47 -21.01
C ASN A 10 11.40 -9.37 -20.82
N VAL A 11 11.69 -9.87 -19.61
CA VAL A 11 12.83 -10.77 -19.36
C VAL A 11 12.44 -12.24 -19.42
N ASP A 12 13.44 -13.08 -19.69
CA ASP A 12 13.31 -14.54 -19.72
C ASP A 12 12.80 -15.11 -18.39
N ASN A 13 13.20 -14.52 -17.26
CA ASN A 13 12.85 -14.99 -15.91
C ASN A 13 12.16 -13.88 -15.11
N PHE A 14 10.88 -13.66 -15.40
CA PHE A 14 10.03 -12.65 -14.75
C PHE A 14 9.72 -13.03 -13.29
N PHE A 15 9.98 -12.11 -12.36
CA PHE A 15 9.79 -12.29 -10.92
C PHE A 15 9.23 -11.01 -10.27
N PRO A 16 7.89 -10.80 -10.32
CA PRO A 16 7.26 -9.63 -9.73
C PRO A 16 7.15 -9.74 -8.20
N TYR A 17 6.87 -8.62 -7.53
CA TYR A 17 6.61 -8.59 -6.09
C TYR A 17 5.25 -9.20 -5.69
N GLY A 18 4.35 -9.38 -6.66
CA GLY A 18 3.04 -9.99 -6.46
C GLY A 18 2.23 -10.02 -7.75
N THR A 19 1.07 -10.69 -7.69
CA THR A 19 0.16 -10.85 -8.83
C THR A 19 -1.25 -10.43 -8.42
N LEU A 20 -1.90 -9.64 -9.27
CA LEU A 20 -3.32 -9.32 -9.11
C LEU A 20 -4.14 -10.31 -9.93
N GLU A 21 -5.03 -11.03 -9.26
CA GLU A 21 -5.94 -11.95 -9.92
C GLU A 21 -7.34 -11.36 -10.00
N ARG A 22 -7.97 -11.48 -11.16
CA ARG A 22 -9.38 -11.12 -11.31
C ARG A 22 -10.20 -12.08 -10.46
N ARG A 23 -10.97 -11.54 -9.52
CA ARG A 23 -11.93 -12.35 -8.78
C ARG A 23 -13.01 -12.90 -9.70
N ALA A 24 -13.34 -14.17 -9.52
CA ALA A 24 -14.48 -14.80 -10.19
C ALA A 24 -15.81 -14.14 -9.79
N GLU A 25 -15.92 -13.73 -8.52
CA GLU A 25 -17.11 -13.09 -7.96
C GLU A 25 -16.77 -11.76 -7.29
N VAL A 26 -17.71 -10.81 -7.41
CA VAL A 26 -17.63 -9.55 -6.67
C VAL A 26 -18.18 -9.79 -5.26
N PRO A 27 -17.41 -9.56 -4.19
CA PRO A 27 -17.90 -9.79 -2.84
C PRO A 27 -19.06 -8.84 -2.51
N ILE A 28 -20.18 -9.42 -2.07
CA ILE A 28 -21.34 -8.65 -1.61
C ILE A 28 -21.00 -8.10 -0.22
N ARG A 29 -20.80 -6.79 -0.12
CA ARG A 29 -20.53 -6.10 1.14
C ARG A 29 -21.24 -4.77 1.20
N ASN A 30 -21.57 -4.34 2.41
CA ASN A 30 -22.07 -2.99 2.64
C ASN A 30 -20.87 -2.02 2.68
N TYR A 31 -20.41 -1.60 1.50
CA TYR A 31 -19.28 -0.69 1.37
C TYR A 31 -19.54 0.67 2.01
N SER A 32 -20.78 1.15 2.00
CA SER A 32 -21.18 2.38 2.70
C SER A 32 -20.94 2.25 4.20
N ALA A 33 -21.43 1.18 4.83
CA ALA A 33 -21.22 0.95 6.26
C ALA A 33 -19.72 0.80 6.61
N ILE A 34 -18.94 0.12 5.77
CA ILE A 34 -17.48 0.00 5.95
C ILE A 34 -16.81 1.36 5.86
N PHE A 35 -17.22 2.19 4.90
CA PHE A 35 -16.67 3.53 4.71
C PHE A 35 -17.04 4.47 5.87
N ASP A 36 -18.26 4.36 6.40
CA ASP A 36 -18.75 5.18 7.51
C ASP A 36 -18.10 4.84 8.85
N GLN A 37 -17.68 3.58 9.03
CA GLN A 37 -16.92 3.14 10.22
C GLN A 37 -15.47 3.69 10.25
N LYS A 38 -14.95 4.14 9.11
CA LYS A 38 -13.57 4.62 8.98
C LYS A 38 -13.48 6.09 9.37
N THR A 39 -12.62 6.37 10.34
CA THR A 39 -12.52 7.70 10.97
C THR A 39 -11.45 8.61 10.37
N LYS A 40 -10.50 8.05 9.61
CA LYS A 40 -9.39 8.78 8.99
C LYS A 40 -9.41 8.64 7.47
N LEU A 41 -8.91 9.65 6.78
CA LEU A 41 -9.03 9.71 5.32
C LEU A 41 -7.90 8.94 4.61
N LEU A 42 -6.66 9.43 4.70
CA LEU A 42 -5.53 8.92 3.93
C LEU A 42 -4.39 8.46 4.84
N LEU A 43 -3.82 7.31 4.52
CA LEU A 43 -2.59 6.79 5.12
C LEU A 43 -1.51 6.63 4.07
N GLY A 44 -0.32 7.20 4.29
CA GLY A 44 0.87 6.92 3.50
C GLY A 44 1.91 6.17 4.33
N LEU A 45 2.41 5.05 3.81
CA LEU A 45 3.47 4.28 4.47
C LEU A 45 4.76 4.43 3.70
N LEU A 46 5.33 5.62 3.84
CA LEU A 46 6.46 6.06 3.08
C LEU A 46 7.36 6.90 3.94
N LYS A 47 8.66 6.79 3.68
CA LYS A 47 9.62 7.75 4.19
C LYS A 47 9.48 9.04 3.40
N ILE A 48 9.12 10.14 4.08
CA ILE A 48 9.23 11.47 3.51
C ILE A 48 10.71 11.77 3.33
N ALA A 49 11.12 11.79 2.07
CA ALA A 49 12.46 12.11 1.61
C ALA A 49 12.30 12.63 0.17
N ILE A 50 13.29 13.39 -0.30
CA ILE A 50 13.32 13.82 -1.70
C ILE A 50 13.43 12.57 -2.58
N THR A 51 12.42 12.36 -3.43
CA THR A 51 12.38 11.22 -4.35
C THR A 51 12.40 11.68 -5.80
N PRO A 52 12.94 10.89 -6.74
CA PRO A 52 12.93 11.23 -8.16
C PRO A 52 11.53 11.48 -8.73
N ASN A 53 10.52 10.78 -8.22
CA ASN A 53 9.13 10.94 -8.63
C ASN A 53 8.36 11.99 -7.81
N ARG A 54 9.02 12.68 -6.88
CA ARG A 54 8.45 13.79 -6.09
C ARG A 54 7.18 13.41 -5.34
N ARG A 55 7.07 12.16 -4.90
CA ARG A 55 5.88 11.68 -4.18
C ARG A 55 5.61 12.47 -2.90
N GLU A 56 6.66 13.02 -2.29
CA GLU A 56 6.57 13.90 -1.13
C GLU A 56 5.84 15.20 -1.46
N GLN A 57 6.09 15.80 -2.64
CA GLN A 57 5.38 16.99 -3.09
C GLN A 57 3.90 16.69 -3.33
N TYR A 58 3.57 15.50 -3.86
CA TYR A 58 2.17 15.10 -4.00
C TYR A 58 1.46 15.02 -2.65
N VAL A 59 2.13 14.50 -1.61
CA VAL A 59 1.58 14.49 -0.24
C VAL A 59 1.39 15.92 0.29
N GLU A 60 2.34 16.83 0.03
CA GLU A 60 2.20 18.26 0.39
C GLU A 60 1.00 18.90 -0.32
N GLU A 61 0.78 18.63 -1.60
CA GLU A 61 -0.38 19.15 -2.33
C GLU A 61 -1.71 18.61 -1.79
N LEU A 62 -1.76 17.35 -1.33
CA LEU A 62 -2.94 16.83 -0.63
C LEU A 62 -3.21 17.60 0.67
N HIS A 63 -2.16 17.93 1.43
CA HIS A 63 -2.29 18.77 2.62
C HIS A 63 -2.76 20.18 2.29
N HIS A 64 -2.22 20.81 1.23
CA HIS A 64 -2.65 22.14 0.77
C HIS A 64 -4.12 22.14 0.32
N ALA A 65 -4.59 21.05 -0.28
CA ALA A 65 -6.00 20.87 -0.63
C ALA A 65 -6.92 20.63 0.60
N GLY A 66 -6.38 20.59 1.81
CA GLY A 66 -7.13 20.42 3.06
C GLY A 66 -7.42 18.97 3.43
N LEU A 67 -6.71 18.00 2.84
CA LEU A 67 -6.90 16.58 3.14
C LEU A 67 -6.02 16.14 4.32
N GLU A 68 -6.61 15.40 5.25
CA GLU A 68 -5.87 14.75 6.34
C GLU A 68 -5.14 13.50 5.82
N VAL A 69 -3.81 13.61 5.74
CA VAL A 69 -2.92 12.52 5.34
C VAL A 69 -2.00 12.18 6.51
N ASP A 70 -2.12 10.97 7.06
CA ASP A 70 -1.16 10.49 8.05
C ASP A 70 -0.03 9.73 7.35
N ILE A 71 1.22 10.13 7.61
CA ILE A 71 2.39 9.45 7.07
C ILE A 71 3.11 8.66 8.15
N TYR A 72 3.39 7.38 7.91
CA TYR A 72 4.26 6.56 8.76
C TYR A 72 5.47 6.07 7.97
N GLY A 73 6.65 6.19 8.57
CA GLY A 73 7.92 5.84 7.94
C GLY A 73 8.87 7.03 7.96
N GLY A 74 9.97 6.91 8.71
CA GLY A 74 10.95 8.00 8.91
C GLY A 74 11.29 8.20 10.39
N ARG A 75 12.34 8.98 10.67
CA ARG A 75 12.63 9.41 12.05
C ARG A 75 11.69 10.56 12.40
N GLY A 76 10.89 10.43 13.46
CA GLY A 76 10.13 11.55 14.03
C GLY A 76 8.61 11.53 13.82
N ILE A 77 8.06 10.62 13.02
CA ILE A 77 6.60 10.36 12.98
C ILE A 77 6.41 8.89 13.31
N LYS A 78 5.65 8.64 14.39
CA LYS A 78 5.33 7.33 15.00
C LYS A 78 5.94 6.18 14.23
N GLU A 79 7.04 5.64 14.72
CA GLU A 79 7.60 4.39 14.20
C GLU A 79 6.56 3.30 14.41
N LEU A 80 5.62 3.17 13.47
CA LEU A 80 5.02 1.89 13.20
C LEU A 80 6.18 1.11 12.60
N HIS A 81 6.96 0.46 13.47
CA HIS A 81 7.85 -0.58 13.02
C HIS A 81 6.95 -1.57 12.31
N LEU A 82 7.22 -1.74 11.03
CA LEU A 82 6.46 -2.52 10.08
C LEU A 82 7.06 -3.93 10.01
N PRO A 83 6.87 -4.85 10.97
CA PRO A 83 6.86 -6.25 10.58
C PRO A 83 5.53 -6.45 9.82
N ARG A 84 5.52 -6.01 8.56
CA ARG A 84 4.61 -6.46 7.48
C ARG A 84 3.12 -6.48 7.81
N PHE A 85 2.62 -5.51 8.60
CA PHE A 85 1.22 -5.45 9.05
C PHE A 85 0.68 -6.73 9.70
N ARG A 86 1.57 -7.61 10.18
CA ARG A 86 1.17 -8.90 10.74
C ARG A 86 0.64 -8.80 12.16
N THR A 87 0.77 -7.65 12.80
CA THR A 87 0.29 -7.43 14.17
C THR A 87 -1.15 -6.92 14.17
N GLU A 88 -1.93 -7.36 15.15
CA GLU A 88 -3.30 -6.87 15.36
C GLU A 88 -3.35 -5.36 15.61
N ALA A 89 -2.31 -4.78 16.23
CA ALA A 89 -2.19 -3.33 16.40
C ALA A 89 -2.03 -2.59 15.06
N ALA A 90 -1.25 -3.15 14.12
CA ALA A 90 -1.12 -2.59 12.78
C ALA A 90 -2.45 -2.67 12.02
N LYS A 91 -3.13 -3.83 12.05
CA LYS A 91 -4.45 -3.99 11.43
C LYS A 91 -5.48 -2.99 11.96
N LYS A 92 -5.62 -2.88 13.28
CA LYS A 92 -6.49 -1.87 13.91
C LYS A 92 -6.14 -0.44 13.52
N THR A 93 -4.86 -0.16 13.26
CA THR A 93 -4.43 1.16 12.78
C THR A 93 -4.91 1.39 11.35
N LEU A 94 -4.70 0.42 10.45
CA LEU A 94 -5.13 0.47 9.05
C LEU A 94 -6.65 0.56 8.90
N ASP A 95 -7.40 -0.15 9.74
CA ASP A 95 -8.86 -0.22 9.66
C ASP A 95 -9.53 1.14 9.84
N ARG A 96 -8.85 2.11 10.46
CA ARG A 96 -9.36 3.47 10.62
C ARG A 96 -9.34 4.29 9.33
N TYR A 97 -8.54 3.92 8.34
CA TYR A 97 -8.32 4.73 7.13
C TYR A 97 -9.21 4.29 5.96
N LYS A 98 -9.71 5.28 5.23
CA LYS A 98 -10.50 5.12 3.99
C LYS A 98 -9.63 4.76 2.80
N PHE A 99 -8.47 5.40 2.69
CA PHE A 99 -7.57 5.26 1.56
C PHE A 99 -6.14 5.05 2.02
N TYR A 100 -5.38 4.35 1.19
CA TYR A 100 -3.96 4.10 1.37
C TYR A 100 -3.19 4.56 0.14
N LEU A 101 -2.11 5.30 0.38
CA LEU A 101 -1.20 5.80 -0.65
C LEU A 101 -0.04 4.83 -0.81
N SER A 102 -0.05 4.06 -1.90
CA SER A 102 0.95 3.04 -2.23
C SER A 102 2.08 3.57 -3.14
N PHE A 103 2.58 4.79 -2.89
CA PHE A 103 3.54 5.41 -3.80
C PHE A 103 4.89 4.70 -3.82
N GLU A 104 5.35 4.38 -5.03
CA GLU A 104 6.72 3.92 -5.25
C GLU A 104 7.74 5.04 -5.01
N ASN A 105 8.99 4.63 -4.79
CA ASN A 105 10.10 5.58 -4.61
C ASN A 105 10.59 6.18 -5.95
N ILE A 106 10.20 5.57 -7.08
CA ILE A 106 10.56 5.97 -8.43
C ILE A 106 9.47 5.52 -9.40
N ASN A 107 9.32 6.24 -10.52
CA ASN A 107 8.48 5.83 -11.64
C ASN A 107 9.36 5.00 -12.59
N CYS A 108 9.07 3.71 -12.70
CA CYS A 108 9.77 2.80 -13.58
C CYS A 108 8.76 1.87 -14.25
N GLU A 109 9.01 1.50 -15.50
CA GLU A 109 8.18 0.54 -16.22
C GLU A 109 8.14 -0.78 -15.45
N ASP A 110 6.96 -1.38 -15.37
CA ASP A 110 6.66 -2.64 -14.68
C ASP A 110 6.94 -2.68 -13.17
N TYR A 111 7.41 -1.58 -12.57
CA TYR A 111 7.77 -1.56 -11.16
C TYR A 111 6.54 -1.34 -10.27
N VAL A 112 6.02 -2.45 -9.74
CA VAL A 112 5.00 -2.48 -8.69
C VAL A 112 5.54 -3.35 -7.56
N SER A 113 5.70 -2.75 -6.37
CA SER A 113 6.36 -3.40 -5.23
C SER A 113 5.38 -3.98 -4.21
N GLU A 114 5.91 -4.47 -3.08
CA GLU A 114 5.15 -4.92 -1.92
C GLU A 114 4.17 -3.88 -1.38
N LYS A 115 4.36 -2.58 -1.68
CA LYS A 115 3.49 -1.51 -1.19
C LYS A 115 2.04 -1.70 -1.60
N LEU A 116 1.80 -2.15 -2.83
CA LEU A 116 0.45 -2.46 -3.31
C LEU A 116 -0.08 -3.75 -2.69
N PHE A 117 0.69 -4.84 -2.82
CA PHE A 117 0.26 -6.19 -2.45
C PHE A 117 0.07 -6.39 -0.94
N SER A 118 0.87 -5.69 -0.14
CA SER A 118 0.70 -5.70 1.31
C SER A 118 -0.70 -5.24 1.70
N MET A 119 -1.28 -4.23 1.02
CA MET A 119 -2.58 -3.69 1.39
C MET A 119 -3.76 -4.39 0.74
N GLU A 120 -3.58 -5.02 -0.42
CA GLU A 120 -4.64 -5.84 -1.02
C GLU A 120 -5.13 -6.92 -0.05
N THR A 121 -4.20 -7.53 0.68
CA THR A 121 -4.48 -8.56 1.68
C THR A 121 -5.29 -8.02 2.86
N TYR A 122 -5.06 -6.78 3.31
CA TYR A 122 -5.70 -6.24 4.53
C TYR A 122 -6.92 -5.34 4.26
N MET A 123 -6.86 -4.44 3.28
CA MET A 123 -7.93 -3.46 3.03
C MET A 123 -9.11 -4.07 2.26
N VAL A 124 -8.88 -5.16 1.52
CA VAL A 124 -9.92 -5.79 0.70
C VAL A 124 -10.43 -7.10 1.30
N HIS A 125 -9.72 -7.71 2.26
CA HIS A 125 -10.12 -8.96 2.92
C HIS A 125 -10.13 -8.82 4.45
N PRO A 126 -11.24 -8.34 5.06
CA PRO A 126 -11.39 -8.34 6.53
C PRO A 126 -11.41 -9.75 7.13
N ASN A 127 -11.59 -10.79 6.31
CA ASN A 127 -11.42 -12.18 6.70
C ASN A 127 -10.11 -12.70 6.08
N ASN A 128 -9.04 -12.60 6.87
CA ASN A 128 -7.66 -12.95 6.50
C ASN A 128 -7.57 -14.22 5.64
N VAL A 129 -6.97 -14.12 4.45
CA VAL A 129 -6.18 -15.23 3.90
C VAL A 129 -4.74 -14.91 4.25
N VAL A 130 -4.23 -15.63 5.26
CA VAL A 130 -2.81 -15.59 5.60
C VAL A 130 -2.08 -16.22 4.41
N MET A 131 -1.18 -15.46 3.77
CA MET A 131 -0.23 -16.05 2.83
C MET A 131 0.63 -17.06 3.62
N PRO A 132 0.72 -18.33 3.17
CA PRO A 132 1.63 -19.28 3.81
C PRO A 132 3.08 -18.79 3.68
N GLU A 133 3.90 -19.17 4.66
CA GLU A 133 5.34 -18.84 4.71
C GLU A 133 6.13 -19.39 3.52
#